data_AF-A0AAD5PYD6-F1
#
_entry.id   AF-A0AAD5PYD6-F1
#
_cell.length_a   1.000
_cell.length_b   1.000
_cell.length_c   1.000
_cell.angle_alpha   90.00
_cell.angle_beta   90.00
_cell.angle_gamma   90.00
#
_symmetry.space_group_name_H-M   'P 1'
#
loop_
_entity.id
_entity.type
_entity.pdbx_description
1 polymer ?
#
loop_
_entity_poly.entity_id
_entity_poly.type
_entity_poly.pdbx_seq_one_letter_code
_entity_poly.pdbx_strand_id
1 'polypeptide(L)'
;MALNYEPHILRLSDDILLQIMSFLKLEDILTVAQVCSRLEKISKDRTLWKEADLRPRFLTHAELEDAVKCFHRGTKVLASTGSVKLLSGKVQENTECLSPALFELVTQFTDLETLILEEHFINASILTYKCFPSTLKHLSMENCKLINVPVKESYFFNMATQTSQLESLNLNGCLWFEDHSMMAISKCPKLRILRLRGCAKVGTCAAYIFLSARFGFENIEVLDLRETAISDAEVRAFKSKPKLKRMYIDGRLHRRQDSDEIDRVTDRGINTPEEYTPHLEVLTLTNTEVSDVTLRHLARNMPNLQLIDVRGSKVTEPGVIRLKTEFPLLRVVCDFPEWTVDSSLISPDWWIDRDFIFQDDVKRHPSSVSTSRDTTVEPPRHERIEIIDVGPGMVRLRRIIDRPFFPLPVPPEVVPQPASRQPPQLQSPRPEDQELPRSPESLRSSSSGSSSPSQLDNIQNPKEPSV
;
A
#
# COMPACT_ATOMS: atom_id res chain seq x y z
N MET A 1 14.22 -59.15 27.15
CA MET A 1 14.65 -58.31 26.01
C MET A 1 13.90 -57.01 26.10
N ALA A 2 14.57 -55.89 26.38
CA ALA A 2 13.98 -54.58 26.11
C ALA A 2 14.16 -54.32 24.60
N LEU A 3 13.05 -54.11 23.89
CA LEU A 3 13.12 -53.65 22.50
C LEU A 3 13.46 -52.16 22.54
N ASN A 4 14.59 -51.77 21.95
CA ASN A 4 14.99 -50.37 21.80
C ASN A 4 14.08 -49.68 20.77
N TYR A 5 12.84 -49.40 21.17
CA TYR A 5 11.90 -48.58 20.41
C TYR A 5 12.29 -47.11 20.52
N GLU A 6 13.31 -46.70 19.76
CA GLU A 6 13.58 -45.28 19.53
C GLU A 6 12.30 -44.58 19.04
N PRO A 7 11.88 -43.45 19.64
CA PRO A 7 10.65 -42.77 19.28
C PRO A 7 10.76 -42.21 17.86
N HIS A 8 9.96 -42.76 16.94
CA HIS A 8 10.05 -42.44 15.52
C HIS A 8 8.70 -41.92 15.01
N ILE A 9 8.67 -40.69 14.49
CA ILE A 9 7.45 -39.96 14.13
C ILE A 9 6.52 -40.76 13.19
N LEU A 10 7.09 -41.50 12.23
CA LEU A 10 6.32 -42.36 11.31
C LEU A 10 5.63 -43.58 11.97
N ARG A 11 5.71 -43.79 13.29
CA ARG A 11 4.87 -44.78 14.00
C ARG A 11 3.52 -44.24 14.46
N LEU A 12 3.30 -42.93 14.40
CA LEU A 12 2.00 -42.30 14.67
C LEU A 12 1.00 -42.60 13.54
N SER A 13 -0.31 -42.53 13.80
CA SER A 13 -1.33 -42.65 12.74
C SER A 13 -1.36 -41.43 11.84
N ASP A 14 -1.96 -41.54 10.65
CA ASP A 14 -2.10 -40.41 9.73
C ASP A 14 -2.91 -39.26 10.37
N ASP A 15 -3.90 -39.56 11.22
CA ASP A 15 -4.70 -38.56 11.95
C ASP A 15 -3.88 -37.79 12.97
N ILE A 16 -2.97 -38.46 13.70
CA ILE A 16 -2.08 -37.80 14.67
C ILE A 16 -1.02 -36.97 13.93
N LEU A 17 -0.49 -37.46 12.81
CA LEU A 17 0.43 -36.71 11.97
C LEU A 17 -0.24 -35.47 11.36
N LEU A 18 -1.48 -35.59 10.88
CA LEU A 18 -2.29 -34.49 10.38
C LEU A 18 -2.59 -33.46 11.49
N GLN A 19 -2.96 -33.93 12.68
CA GLN A 19 -3.17 -33.07 13.84
C GLN A 19 -1.88 -32.33 14.24
N ILE A 20 -0.70 -32.97 14.16
CA ILE A 20 0.60 -32.30 14.36
C ILE A 20 0.84 -31.26 13.26
N MET A 21 0.61 -31.60 11.98
CA MET A 21 0.76 -30.66 10.86
C MET A 21 -0.19 -29.45 10.98
N SER A 22 -1.36 -29.57 11.60
CA SER A 22 -2.26 -28.43 11.82
C SER A 22 -1.75 -27.38 12.83
N PHE A 23 -0.66 -27.65 13.55
CA PHE A 23 0.07 -26.67 14.35
C PHE A 23 1.34 -26.13 13.66
N LEU A 24 1.70 -26.68 12.49
CA LEU A 24 2.82 -26.21 11.68
C LEU A 24 2.38 -25.07 10.76
N LYS A 25 3.30 -24.19 10.38
CA LYS A 25 3.05 -23.23 9.30
C LYS A 25 3.12 -23.93 7.95
N LEU A 26 2.60 -23.30 6.91
CA LEU A 26 2.67 -23.81 5.54
C LEU A 26 4.11 -23.96 5.01
N GLU A 27 5.04 -23.12 5.46
CA GLU A 27 6.49 -23.28 5.18
C GLU A 27 7.05 -24.58 5.79
N ASP A 28 6.65 -24.94 7.01
CA ASP A 28 7.05 -26.16 7.68
C ASP A 28 6.36 -27.39 7.07
N ILE A 29 5.06 -27.28 6.70
CA ILE A 29 4.28 -28.34 6.04
C ILE A 29 4.89 -28.70 4.67
N LEU A 30 5.24 -27.70 3.85
CA LEU A 30 5.93 -27.91 2.57
C LEU A 30 7.32 -28.55 2.77
N THR A 31 8.02 -28.22 3.86
CA THR A 31 9.32 -28.83 4.19
C THR A 31 9.15 -30.28 4.66
N VAL A 32 8.14 -30.57 5.48
CA VAL A 32 7.79 -31.91 5.96
C VAL A 32 7.32 -32.83 4.81
N ALA A 33 6.65 -32.28 3.80
CA ALA A 33 6.25 -33.00 2.60
C ALA A 33 7.46 -33.62 1.85
N GLN A 34 8.60 -32.94 1.85
CA GLN A 34 9.83 -33.41 1.16
C GLN A 34 10.54 -34.57 1.88
N VAL A 35 10.16 -34.89 3.14
CA VAL A 35 10.87 -35.88 3.97
C VAL A 35 10.59 -37.32 3.54
N CYS A 36 9.33 -37.67 3.24
CA CYS A 36 8.98 -38.97 2.65
C CYS A 36 7.57 -38.96 2.03
N SER A 37 7.31 -39.88 1.10
CA SER A 37 6.05 -39.99 0.37
C SER A 37 4.79 -40.20 1.23
N ARG A 38 4.92 -40.69 2.47
CA ARG A 38 3.78 -40.72 3.42
C ARG A 38 3.48 -39.34 3.98
N LEU A 39 4.50 -38.58 4.36
CA LEU A 39 4.33 -37.21 4.84
C LEU A 39 3.86 -36.29 3.70
N GLU A 40 4.40 -36.46 2.50
CA GLU A 40 3.97 -35.82 1.25
C GLU A 40 2.47 -36.05 0.93
N LYS A 41 1.94 -37.21 1.30
CA LYS A 41 0.51 -37.54 1.12
C LYS A 41 -0.36 -36.90 2.20
N ILE A 42 0.10 -36.89 3.46
CA ILE A 42 -0.64 -36.29 4.59
C ILE A 42 -0.65 -34.76 4.49
N SER A 43 0.46 -34.16 4.05
CA SER A 43 0.57 -32.71 3.83
C SER A 43 -0.35 -32.19 2.72
N LYS A 44 -0.97 -33.06 1.93
CA LYS A 44 -1.96 -32.74 0.88
C LYS A 44 -3.41 -32.87 1.36
N ASP A 45 -3.66 -33.15 2.64
CA ASP A 45 -5.01 -33.18 3.17
C ASP A 45 -5.63 -31.77 3.31
N ARG A 46 -6.90 -31.68 2.91
CA ARG A 46 -7.69 -30.45 2.87
C ARG A 46 -7.86 -29.72 4.21
N THR A 47 -7.66 -30.38 5.35
CA THR A 47 -7.76 -29.69 6.65
C THR A 47 -6.60 -28.71 6.87
N LEU A 48 -5.48 -28.88 6.15
CA LEU A 48 -4.31 -28.00 6.21
C LEU A 48 -4.41 -26.79 5.25
N TRP A 49 -5.26 -26.84 4.22
CA TRP A 49 -5.33 -25.84 3.13
C TRP A 49 -6.66 -25.08 3.07
N LYS A 50 -7.42 -25.08 4.18
CA LYS A 50 -8.55 -24.14 4.41
C LYS A 50 -8.10 -22.69 4.25
N GLU A 51 -6.93 -22.35 4.78
CA GLU A 51 -6.33 -21.02 4.75
C GLU A 51 -4.85 -21.08 4.36
N ALA A 52 -4.52 -20.73 3.12
CA ALA A 52 -3.19 -20.87 2.53
C ALA A 52 -2.45 -19.52 2.45
N ASP A 53 -1.71 -19.13 3.50
CA ASP A 53 -0.78 -17.98 3.46
C ASP A 53 0.67 -18.42 3.16
N LEU A 54 1.08 -18.20 1.92
CA LEU A 54 2.40 -18.51 1.37
C LEU A 54 3.32 -17.28 1.31
N ARG A 55 2.91 -16.11 1.81
CA ARG A 55 3.72 -14.88 1.81
C ARG A 55 5.00 -14.91 2.68
N PRO A 56 5.12 -15.69 3.78
CA PRO A 56 6.34 -15.68 4.60
C PRO A 56 7.63 -16.04 3.87
N ARG A 57 7.53 -16.78 2.75
CA ARG A 57 8.65 -17.17 1.90
C ARG A 57 8.33 -16.86 0.43
N PHE A 58 9.26 -16.24 -0.28
CA PHE A 58 9.17 -16.18 -1.73
C PHE A 58 9.18 -17.60 -2.32
N LEU A 59 8.14 -17.94 -3.09
CA LEU A 59 8.05 -19.19 -3.84
C LEU A 59 8.46 -18.96 -5.29
N THR A 60 9.31 -19.83 -5.82
CA THR A 60 9.48 -19.93 -7.28
C THR A 60 8.18 -20.38 -7.95
N HIS A 61 8.03 -20.11 -9.25
CA HIS A 61 6.84 -20.49 -10.02
C HIS A 61 6.50 -22.00 -9.88
N ALA A 62 7.51 -22.86 -9.93
CA ALA A 62 7.35 -24.31 -9.77
C ALA A 62 6.89 -24.71 -8.35
N GLU A 63 7.47 -24.12 -7.30
CA GLU A 63 7.04 -24.39 -5.91
C GLU A 63 5.62 -23.90 -5.64
N LEU A 64 5.24 -22.76 -6.23
CA LEU A 64 3.87 -22.28 -6.15
C LEU A 64 2.93 -23.24 -6.88
N GLU A 65 3.26 -23.71 -8.08
CA GLU A 65 2.49 -24.73 -8.81
C GLU A 65 2.35 -26.05 -8.04
N ASP A 66 3.40 -26.50 -7.32
CA ASP A 66 3.31 -27.65 -6.42
C ASP A 66 2.43 -27.38 -5.20
N ALA A 67 2.43 -26.16 -4.65
CA ALA A 67 1.51 -25.77 -3.60
C ALA A 67 0.04 -25.74 -4.07
N VAL A 68 -0.26 -25.24 -5.29
CA VAL A 68 -1.66 -25.21 -5.79
C VAL A 68 -2.25 -26.61 -5.95
N LYS A 69 -1.43 -27.64 -6.20
CA LYS A 69 -1.86 -29.06 -6.25
C LYS A 69 -2.39 -29.58 -4.90
N CYS A 70 -2.19 -28.83 -3.82
CA CYS A 70 -2.71 -29.11 -2.48
C CYS A 70 -4.03 -28.37 -2.17
N PHE A 71 -4.37 -27.34 -2.96
CA PHE A 71 -5.58 -26.54 -2.73
C PHE A 71 -6.85 -27.26 -3.18
N HIS A 72 -8.00 -26.83 -2.68
CA HIS A 72 -9.29 -27.50 -2.90
C HIS A 72 -10.46 -26.51 -2.87
N ARG A 73 -11.66 -26.96 -3.29
CA ARG A 73 -12.85 -26.09 -3.40
C ARG A 73 -13.21 -25.32 -2.12
N GLY A 74 -12.96 -25.93 -0.95
CA GLY A 74 -13.15 -25.35 0.38
C GLY A 74 -12.01 -24.46 0.90
N THR A 75 -11.06 -24.04 0.04
CA THR A 75 -10.00 -23.09 0.42
C THR A 75 -10.63 -21.69 0.49
N LYS A 76 -10.67 -21.11 1.69
CA LYS A 76 -11.28 -19.80 1.96
C LYS A 76 -10.33 -18.64 1.76
N VAL A 77 -9.04 -18.88 1.95
CA VAL A 77 -8.00 -17.86 1.90
C VAL A 77 -6.85 -18.39 1.07
N LEU A 78 -6.41 -17.59 0.11
CA LEU A 78 -5.16 -17.78 -0.58
C LEU A 78 -4.37 -16.47 -0.54
N ALA A 79 -3.14 -16.52 -0.03
CA ALA A 79 -2.18 -15.43 -0.10
C ALA A 79 -0.83 -15.94 -0.62
N SER A 80 -0.20 -15.21 -1.52
CA SER A 80 1.16 -15.49 -2.00
C SER A 80 1.94 -14.19 -2.21
N THR A 81 3.28 -14.28 -2.22
CA THR A 81 4.18 -13.18 -2.59
C THR A 81 5.06 -13.58 -3.77
N GLY A 82 5.21 -12.67 -4.73
CA GLY A 82 5.94 -12.88 -5.98
C GLY A 82 7.33 -12.20 -6.01
N SER A 83 7.95 -12.20 -7.19
CA SER A 83 9.34 -11.78 -7.40
C SER A 83 9.52 -10.31 -7.83
N VAL A 84 8.48 -9.46 -7.78
CA VAL A 84 8.56 -8.07 -8.28
C VAL A 84 9.62 -7.21 -7.57
N LYS A 85 9.87 -7.37 -6.26
CA LYS A 85 11.01 -6.69 -5.57
C LYS A 85 12.38 -7.22 -5.99
N LEU A 86 12.49 -8.50 -6.36
CA LEU A 86 13.76 -9.13 -6.74
C LEU A 86 14.22 -8.70 -8.15
N LEU A 87 13.28 -8.39 -9.05
CA LEU A 87 13.56 -7.94 -10.40
C LEU A 87 13.66 -6.41 -10.48
N SER A 88 14.90 -5.91 -10.44
CA SER A 88 15.26 -4.49 -10.30
C SER A 88 14.81 -3.61 -11.49
N GLY A 89 13.55 -3.18 -11.46
CA GLY A 89 12.95 -2.17 -12.33
C GLY A 89 12.63 -2.62 -13.75
N LYS A 90 13.55 -3.33 -14.42
CA LYS A 90 13.39 -3.78 -15.81
C LYS A 90 12.63 -5.10 -15.89
N VAL A 91 11.42 -5.05 -16.45
CA VAL A 91 10.71 -6.25 -16.93
C VAL A 91 11.49 -6.79 -18.13
N GLN A 92 11.91 -8.04 -18.07
CA GLN A 92 12.55 -8.74 -19.18
C GLN A 92 11.47 -9.42 -20.04
N GLU A 93 11.73 -9.67 -21.32
CA GLU A 93 10.75 -10.32 -22.21
C GLU A 93 10.37 -11.74 -21.72
N ASN A 94 11.30 -12.42 -21.04
CA ASN A 94 11.08 -13.72 -20.39
C ASN A 94 10.71 -13.60 -18.90
N THR A 95 10.01 -12.54 -18.46
CA THR A 95 9.57 -12.43 -17.06
C THR A 95 8.45 -13.44 -16.78
N GLU A 96 8.74 -14.46 -15.97
CA GLU A 96 7.75 -15.45 -15.53
C GLU A 96 6.56 -14.75 -14.85
N CYS A 97 5.38 -14.92 -15.44
CA CYS A 97 4.13 -14.46 -14.87
C CYS A 97 3.51 -15.55 -14.00
N LEU A 98 2.71 -15.14 -13.02
CA LEU A 98 1.91 -16.02 -12.17
C LEU A 98 1.08 -17.00 -13.03
N SER A 99 1.11 -18.28 -12.66
CA SER A 99 0.80 -19.34 -13.62
C SER A 99 -0.68 -19.38 -14.06
N PRO A 100 -0.96 -19.72 -15.33
CA PRO A 100 -2.33 -19.94 -15.78
C PRO A 100 -3.04 -21.03 -14.97
N ALA A 101 -2.32 -22.07 -14.56
CA ALA A 101 -2.85 -23.17 -13.75
C ALA A 101 -3.33 -22.69 -12.36
N LEU A 102 -2.65 -21.73 -11.73
CA LEU A 102 -3.16 -21.12 -10.49
C LEU A 102 -4.49 -20.41 -10.75
N PHE A 103 -4.61 -19.64 -11.83
CA PHE A 103 -5.84 -18.92 -12.14
C PHE A 103 -7.00 -19.84 -12.50
N GLU A 104 -6.74 -20.93 -13.25
CA GLU A 104 -7.70 -22.01 -13.50
C GLU A 104 -8.14 -22.72 -12.21
N LEU A 105 -7.29 -22.81 -11.19
CA LEU A 105 -7.65 -23.38 -9.89
C LEU A 105 -8.41 -22.37 -9.01
N VAL A 106 -8.08 -21.07 -9.08
CA VAL A 106 -8.87 -20.00 -8.43
C VAL A 106 -10.32 -19.95 -8.96
N THR A 107 -10.57 -20.21 -10.24
CA THR A 107 -11.96 -20.31 -10.77
C THR A 107 -12.71 -21.56 -10.29
N GLN A 108 -12.01 -22.55 -9.73
CA GLN A 108 -12.60 -23.79 -9.20
C GLN A 108 -12.87 -23.72 -7.68
N PHE A 109 -12.38 -22.70 -6.97
CA PHE A 109 -12.66 -22.53 -5.55
C PHE A 109 -14.05 -21.92 -5.35
N THR A 110 -14.96 -22.70 -4.78
CA THR A 110 -16.33 -22.26 -4.48
C THR A 110 -16.38 -21.37 -3.24
N ASP A 111 -15.49 -21.61 -2.29
CA ASP A 111 -15.58 -21.06 -0.93
C ASP A 111 -14.55 -19.94 -0.68
N LEU A 112 -13.84 -19.46 -1.71
CA LEU A 112 -12.75 -18.48 -1.57
C LEU A 112 -13.29 -17.09 -1.20
N GLU A 113 -13.08 -16.70 0.05
CA GLU A 113 -13.47 -15.40 0.60
C GLU A 113 -12.36 -14.35 0.46
N THR A 114 -11.09 -14.78 0.44
CA THR A 114 -9.92 -13.89 0.34
C THR A 114 -8.87 -14.37 -0.68
N LEU A 115 -8.43 -13.46 -1.55
CA LEU A 115 -7.30 -13.63 -2.47
C LEU A 115 -6.31 -12.48 -2.29
N ILE A 116 -5.06 -12.80 -1.94
CA ILE A 116 -3.97 -11.84 -1.76
C ILE A 116 -2.82 -12.21 -2.69
N LEU A 117 -2.61 -11.40 -3.73
CA LEU A 117 -1.47 -11.50 -4.63
C LEU A 117 -0.57 -10.29 -4.36
N GLU A 118 0.51 -10.49 -3.65
CA GLU A 118 1.53 -9.45 -3.42
C GLU A 118 2.66 -9.63 -4.45
N GLU A 119 3.11 -8.56 -5.10
CA GLU A 119 4.36 -8.55 -5.88
C GLU A 119 4.46 -9.56 -7.05
N HIS A 120 3.33 -9.89 -7.70
CA HIS A 120 3.33 -10.77 -8.86
C HIS A 120 3.40 -10.02 -10.19
N PHE A 121 4.01 -10.66 -11.19
CA PHE A 121 3.74 -10.37 -12.59
C PHE A 121 2.48 -11.13 -13.01
N ILE A 122 1.46 -10.43 -13.49
CA ILE A 122 0.14 -10.99 -13.80
C ILE A 122 -0.17 -10.75 -15.27
N ASN A 123 -0.53 -11.81 -15.99
CA ASN A 123 -1.00 -11.67 -17.37
C ASN A 123 -2.50 -11.32 -17.38
N ALA A 124 -2.82 -10.06 -17.68
CA ALA A 124 -4.17 -9.51 -17.55
C ALA A 124 -5.16 -10.02 -18.62
N SER A 125 -4.67 -10.67 -19.68
CA SER A 125 -5.51 -11.42 -20.63
C SER A 125 -5.90 -12.81 -20.13
N ILE A 126 -5.25 -13.32 -19.07
CA ILE A 126 -5.51 -14.62 -18.44
C ILE A 126 -6.32 -14.42 -17.16
N LEU A 127 -5.74 -13.77 -16.14
CA LEU A 127 -6.49 -13.37 -14.94
C LEU A 127 -7.34 -12.15 -15.27
N THR A 128 -8.52 -12.37 -15.83
CA THR A 128 -9.53 -11.32 -16.05
C THR A 128 -10.47 -11.21 -14.84
N TYR A 129 -11.33 -10.18 -14.82
CA TYR A 129 -12.39 -10.03 -13.81
C TYR A 129 -13.30 -11.26 -13.66
N LYS A 130 -13.40 -12.12 -14.69
CA LYS A 130 -14.20 -13.36 -14.69
C LYS A 130 -13.56 -14.48 -13.87
N CYS A 131 -12.28 -14.35 -13.55
CA CYS A 131 -11.53 -15.36 -12.81
C CYS A 131 -11.71 -15.26 -11.29
N PHE A 132 -12.25 -14.13 -10.79
CA PHE A 132 -12.51 -13.93 -9.37
C PHE A 132 -13.86 -14.58 -8.99
N PRO A 133 -13.89 -15.51 -8.01
CA PRO A 133 -15.14 -16.18 -7.64
C PRO A 133 -16.12 -15.22 -6.96
N SER A 134 -17.42 -15.48 -7.10
CA SER A 134 -18.48 -14.59 -6.60
C SER A 134 -18.56 -14.52 -5.07
N THR A 135 -17.96 -15.48 -4.37
CA THR A 135 -17.78 -15.53 -2.91
C THR A 135 -16.66 -14.62 -2.39
N LEU A 136 -15.82 -14.05 -3.27
CA LEU A 136 -14.68 -13.22 -2.90
C LEU A 136 -15.12 -11.91 -2.22
N LYS A 137 -14.70 -11.75 -0.97
CA LYS A 137 -14.90 -10.54 -0.14
C LYS A 137 -13.69 -9.62 -0.15
N HIS A 138 -12.49 -10.19 -0.25
CA HIS A 138 -11.25 -9.45 -0.06
C HIS A 138 -10.27 -9.78 -1.19
N LEU A 139 -9.93 -8.77 -2.00
CA LEU A 139 -8.90 -8.86 -3.04
C LEU A 139 -7.74 -7.91 -2.71
N SER A 140 -6.53 -8.44 -2.69
CA SER A 140 -5.29 -7.65 -2.74
C SER A 140 -4.51 -8.02 -4.00
N MET A 141 -4.03 -7.00 -4.72
CA MET A 141 -3.08 -7.13 -5.83
C MET A 141 -1.85 -6.23 -5.58
N GLU A 142 -1.51 -6.00 -4.31
CA GLU A 142 -0.50 -5.02 -3.90
C GLU A 142 0.86 -5.24 -4.58
N ASN A 143 1.44 -4.17 -5.13
CA ASN A 143 2.68 -4.13 -5.91
C ASN A 143 2.71 -5.08 -7.14
N CYS A 144 1.56 -5.61 -7.58
CA CYS A 144 1.49 -6.43 -8.78
C CYS A 144 1.68 -5.60 -10.05
N LYS A 145 2.40 -6.17 -11.02
CA LYS A 145 2.62 -5.61 -12.36
C LYS A 145 1.82 -6.41 -13.38
N LEU A 146 0.84 -5.76 -14.02
CA LEU A 146 0.06 -6.38 -15.08
C LEU A 146 0.75 -6.22 -16.45
N ILE A 147 0.83 -7.31 -17.21
CA ILE A 147 1.15 -7.30 -18.64
C ILE A 147 -0.13 -7.58 -19.45
N ASN A 148 -0.15 -7.18 -20.73
CA ASN A 148 -1.29 -7.36 -21.64
C ASN A 148 -2.63 -6.80 -21.10
N VAL A 149 -2.57 -5.65 -20.42
CA VAL A 149 -3.76 -4.93 -19.90
C VAL A 149 -4.74 -4.65 -21.05
N PRO A 150 -6.04 -4.93 -20.89
CA PRO A 150 -7.05 -4.59 -21.90
C PRO A 150 -7.06 -3.10 -22.22
N VAL A 151 -6.96 -2.76 -23.52
CA VAL A 151 -6.90 -1.36 -24.00
C VAL A 151 -8.31 -0.79 -24.28
N LYS A 152 -9.34 -1.64 -24.38
CA LYS A 152 -10.72 -1.26 -24.73
C LYS A 152 -11.65 -1.07 -23.54
N GLU A 153 -11.30 -1.62 -22.38
CA GLU A 153 -12.12 -1.65 -21.18
C GLU A 153 -11.22 -1.70 -19.95
N SER A 154 -11.74 -1.28 -18.79
CA SER A 154 -11.02 -1.43 -17.52
C SER A 154 -10.70 -2.90 -17.24
N TYR A 155 -9.55 -3.17 -16.64
CA TYR A 155 -9.23 -4.48 -16.07
C TYR A 155 -10.34 -5.04 -15.15
N PHE A 156 -11.04 -4.15 -14.43
CA PHE A 156 -12.15 -4.48 -13.53
C PHE A 156 -13.53 -4.31 -14.18
N PHE A 157 -13.63 -4.26 -15.50
CA PHE A 157 -14.91 -4.21 -16.21
C PHE A 157 -15.85 -5.34 -15.72
N ASN A 158 -17.12 -5.04 -15.45
CA ASN A 158 -18.09 -5.97 -14.85
C ASN A 158 -17.68 -6.64 -13.51
N MET A 159 -16.59 -6.25 -12.84
CA MET A 159 -16.19 -6.82 -11.53
C MET A 159 -17.32 -6.77 -10.50
N ALA A 160 -18.09 -5.68 -10.51
CA ALA A 160 -19.25 -5.48 -9.63
C ALA A 160 -20.39 -6.49 -9.80
N THR A 161 -20.52 -7.13 -10.98
CA THR A 161 -21.55 -8.16 -11.22
C THR A 161 -21.07 -9.56 -10.87
N GLN A 162 -19.77 -9.84 -11.06
CA GLN A 162 -19.18 -11.14 -10.71
C GLN A 162 -18.89 -11.22 -9.19
N THR A 163 -18.09 -10.30 -8.68
CA THR A 163 -17.66 -10.24 -7.26
C THR A 163 -18.60 -9.36 -6.43
N SER A 164 -19.90 -9.64 -6.47
CA SER A 164 -20.93 -8.88 -5.73
C SER A 164 -20.72 -8.82 -4.21
N GLN A 165 -19.91 -9.73 -3.66
CA GLN A 165 -19.58 -9.82 -2.24
C GLN A 165 -18.34 -9.02 -1.82
N LEU A 166 -17.64 -8.36 -2.74
CA LEU A 166 -16.37 -7.67 -2.47
C LEU A 166 -16.55 -6.51 -1.47
N GLU A 167 -15.96 -6.65 -0.28
CA GLU A 167 -15.94 -5.66 0.81
C GLU A 167 -14.62 -4.87 0.88
N SER A 168 -13.49 -5.47 0.48
CA SER A 168 -12.17 -4.83 0.50
C SER A 168 -11.40 -5.05 -0.79
N LEU A 169 -10.86 -3.96 -1.35
CA LEU A 169 -9.95 -3.96 -2.49
C LEU A 169 -8.65 -3.21 -2.12
N ASN A 170 -7.52 -3.89 -2.20
CA ASN A 170 -6.18 -3.31 -2.03
C ASN A 170 -5.40 -3.39 -3.35
N LEU A 171 -5.02 -2.22 -3.89
CA LEU A 171 -4.22 -2.07 -5.11
C LEU A 171 -3.01 -1.17 -4.85
N ASN A 172 -2.50 -1.11 -3.62
CA ASN A 172 -1.29 -0.35 -3.30
C ASN A 172 -0.15 -0.67 -4.29
N GLY A 173 0.59 0.35 -4.74
CA GLY A 173 1.71 0.20 -5.68
C GLY A 173 1.33 -0.20 -7.12
N CYS A 174 0.03 -0.32 -7.46
CA CYS A 174 -0.42 -0.68 -8.80
C CYS A 174 -0.29 0.48 -9.80
N LEU A 175 0.93 0.72 -10.30
CA LEU A 175 1.24 1.75 -11.31
C LEU A 175 0.49 1.61 -12.65
N TRP A 176 -0.21 0.50 -12.86
CA TRP A 176 -1.07 0.23 -14.01
C TRP A 176 -2.53 0.68 -13.80
N PHE A 177 -2.95 0.97 -12.56
CA PHE A 177 -4.32 1.37 -12.23
C PHE A 177 -4.57 2.85 -12.55
N GLU A 178 -5.71 3.15 -13.16
CA GLU A 178 -6.03 4.46 -13.76
C GLU A 178 -7.45 4.93 -13.41
N ASP A 179 -7.68 6.25 -13.46
CA ASP A 179 -8.93 6.88 -13.05
C ASP A 179 -10.17 6.30 -13.76
N HIS A 180 -10.06 5.95 -15.05
CA HIS A 180 -11.15 5.33 -15.81
C HIS A 180 -11.62 3.99 -15.19
N SER A 181 -10.72 3.27 -14.50
CA SER A 181 -11.02 2.01 -13.83
C SER A 181 -11.76 2.21 -12.50
N MET A 182 -11.72 3.41 -11.90
CA MET A 182 -12.51 3.72 -10.72
C MET A 182 -14.02 3.63 -10.99
N MET A 183 -14.47 3.90 -12.23
CA MET A 183 -15.88 3.75 -12.60
C MET A 183 -16.39 2.33 -12.39
N ALA A 184 -15.57 1.31 -12.72
CA ALA A 184 -15.97 -0.08 -12.64
C ALA A 184 -16.08 -0.56 -11.18
N ILE A 185 -15.04 -0.28 -10.36
CA ILE A 185 -15.03 -0.67 -8.94
C ILE A 185 -16.00 0.17 -8.09
N SER A 186 -16.39 1.38 -8.53
CA SER A 186 -17.41 2.20 -7.85
C SER A 186 -18.78 1.53 -7.75
N LYS A 187 -19.06 0.55 -8.63
CA LYS A 187 -20.33 -0.18 -8.68
C LYS A 187 -20.37 -1.41 -7.78
N CYS A 188 -19.23 -1.82 -7.19
CA CYS A 188 -19.18 -2.96 -6.27
C CYS A 188 -20.04 -2.68 -5.03
N PRO A 189 -21.20 -3.34 -4.86
CA PRO A 189 -22.26 -2.85 -3.98
C PRO A 189 -21.89 -2.95 -2.49
N LYS A 190 -21.00 -3.87 -2.12
CA LYS A 190 -20.52 -4.07 -0.75
C LYS A 190 -19.16 -3.44 -0.46
N LEU A 191 -18.54 -2.72 -1.41
CA LEU A 191 -17.17 -2.23 -1.25
C LEU A 191 -17.10 -1.15 -0.15
N ARG A 192 -16.53 -1.55 1.00
CA ARG A 192 -16.37 -0.74 2.21
C ARG A 192 -14.96 -0.19 2.35
N ILE A 193 -13.97 -0.86 1.75
CA ILE A 193 -12.57 -0.51 1.91
C ILE A 193 -11.87 -0.50 0.55
N LEU A 194 -11.25 0.63 0.20
CA LEU A 194 -10.45 0.80 -1.01
C LEU A 194 -9.09 1.40 -0.64
N ARG A 195 -7.99 0.76 -1.04
CA ARG A 195 -6.65 1.33 -0.95
C ARG A 195 -5.96 1.37 -2.31
N LEU A 196 -5.44 2.54 -2.64
CA LEU A 196 -4.77 2.87 -3.90
C LEU A 196 -3.41 3.55 -3.62
N ARG A 197 -2.78 3.26 -2.46
CA ARG A 197 -1.56 3.98 -2.05
C ARG A 197 -0.43 3.76 -3.05
N GLY A 198 0.16 4.82 -3.58
CA GLY A 198 1.22 4.70 -4.59
C GLY A 198 0.72 4.49 -6.03
N CYS A 199 -0.59 4.47 -6.28
CA CYS A 199 -1.14 4.44 -7.64
C CYS A 199 -0.98 5.81 -8.32
N ALA A 200 0.23 6.12 -8.78
CA ALA A 200 0.63 7.44 -9.26
C ALA A 200 -0.22 8.02 -10.44
N LYS A 201 -1.00 7.20 -11.15
CA LYS A 201 -1.94 7.65 -12.20
C LYS A 201 -3.34 8.02 -11.68
N VAL A 202 -3.63 7.84 -10.39
CA VAL A 202 -4.92 8.21 -9.79
C VAL A 202 -4.93 9.71 -9.46
N GLY A 203 -5.95 10.44 -9.92
CA GLY A 203 -6.05 11.90 -9.87
C GLY A 203 -5.50 12.63 -11.11
N THR A 204 -5.15 11.88 -12.18
CA THR A 204 -4.73 12.47 -13.45
C THR A 204 -5.92 13.03 -14.26
N CYS A 205 -7.11 12.46 -14.09
CA CYS A 205 -8.35 12.91 -14.71
C CYS A 205 -9.51 12.96 -13.70
N ALA A 206 -9.68 14.13 -13.06
CA ALA A 206 -10.70 14.40 -12.04
C ALA A 206 -12.13 14.01 -12.44
N ALA A 207 -12.48 14.10 -13.73
CA ALA A 207 -13.81 13.78 -14.23
C ALA A 207 -14.23 12.33 -13.92
N TYR A 208 -13.33 11.36 -14.08
CA TYR A 208 -13.63 9.96 -13.75
C TYR A 208 -13.77 9.76 -12.24
N ILE A 209 -12.98 10.44 -11.42
CA ILE A 209 -13.09 10.38 -9.95
C ILE A 209 -14.44 10.96 -9.50
N PHE A 210 -14.79 12.16 -9.98
CA PHE A 210 -16.09 12.78 -9.69
C PHE A 210 -17.26 11.89 -10.09
N LEU A 211 -17.26 11.32 -11.30
CA LEU A 211 -18.33 10.42 -11.75
C LEU A 211 -18.41 9.14 -10.89
N SER A 212 -17.26 8.58 -10.52
CA SER A 212 -17.18 7.37 -9.69
C SER A 212 -17.68 7.60 -8.26
N ALA A 213 -17.33 8.75 -7.65
CA ALA A 213 -17.81 9.14 -6.34
C ALA A 213 -19.27 9.63 -6.36
N ARG A 214 -19.73 10.27 -7.45
CA ARG A 214 -21.10 10.82 -7.56
C ARG A 214 -22.16 9.75 -7.79
N PHE A 215 -21.79 8.60 -8.33
CA PHE A 215 -22.70 7.52 -8.77
C PHE A 215 -22.28 6.12 -8.28
N GLY A 216 -21.44 6.01 -7.26
CA GLY A 216 -20.90 4.75 -6.74
C GLY A 216 -20.14 4.95 -5.43
N PHE A 217 -19.56 3.88 -4.87
CA PHE A 217 -18.91 3.88 -3.54
C PHE A 217 -19.85 4.25 -2.37
N GLU A 218 -21.15 3.93 -2.44
CA GLU A 218 -22.14 4.30 -1.40
C GLU A 218 -21.92 3.62 -0.03
N ASN A 219 -21.08 2.59 0.03
CA ASN A 219 -20.73 1.87 1.25
C ASN A 219 -19.29 2.10 1.72
N ILE A 220 -18.53 3.02 1.11
CA ILE A 220 -17.12 3.22 1.46
C ILE A 220 -16.97 3.78 2.88
N GLU A 221 -16.23 3.06 3.72
CA GLU A 221 -15.86 3.40 5.10
C GLU A 221 -14.39 3.81 5.20
N VAL A 222 -13.53 3.24 4.35
CA VAL A 222 -12.07 3.46 4.38
C VAL A 222 -11.55 3.69 2.96
N LEU A 223 -10.84 4.80 2.77
CA LEU A 223 -10.26 5.21 1.51
C LEU A 223 -8.81 5.68 1.70
N ASP A 224 -7.86 5.01 1.06
CA ASP A 224 -6.44 5.37 1.06
C ASP A 224 -6.00 5.84 -0.33
N LEU A 225 -5.69 7.14 -0.41
CA LEU A 225 -5.20 7.89 -1.58
C LEU A 225 -3.86 8.58 -1.24
N ARG A 226 -3.05 7.96 -0.37
CA ARG A 226 -1.68 8.43 -0.12
C ARG A 226 -0.80 8.14 -1.33
N GLU A 227 0.17 8.99 -1.63
CA GLU A 227 1.11 8.74 -2.74
C GLU A 227 0.39 8.57 -4.10
N THR A 228 -0.68 9.35 -4.33
CA THR A 228 -1.36 9.49 -5.64
C THR A 228 -1.42 10.96 -6.08
N ALA A 229 -1.85 11.25 -7.31
CA ALA A 229 -1.89 12.60 -7.89
C ALA A 229 -3.22 13.34 -7.61
N ILE A 230 -3.75 13.24 -6.38
CA ILE A 230 -5.06 13.79 -5.99
C ILE A 230 -5.04 15.25 -5.51
N SER A 231 -6.01 16.03 -5.98
CA SER A 231 -6.18 17.46 -5.72
C SER A 231 -7.39 17.78 -4.84
N ASP A 232 -7.66 19.07 -4.65
CA ASP A 232 -8.91 19.58 -4.08
C ASP A 232 -10.19 19.07 -4.78
N ALA A 233 -10.11 18.60 -6.02
CA ALA A 233 -11.23 18.01 -6.75
C ALA A 233 -11.62 16.62 -6.18
N GLU A 234 -10.67 15.70 -6.12
CA GLU A 234 -10.86 14.32 -5.67
C GLU A 234 -11.20 14.25 -4.18
N VAL A 235 -10.56 15.10 -3.38
CA VAL A 235 -10.86 15.23 -1.95
C VAL A 235 -12.31 15.64 -1.72
N ARG A 236 -12.81 16.65 -2.45
CA ARG A 236 -14.22 17.07 -2.40
C ARG A 236 -15.17 15.97 -2.84
N ALA A 237 -14.82 15.24 -3.90
CA ALA A 237 -15.64 14.16 -4.44
C ALA A 237 -15.93 13.09 -3.37
N PHE A 238 -14.90 12.64 -2.66
CA PHE A 238 -15.03 11.60 -1.64
C PHE A 238 -15.46 12.10 -0.25
N LYS A 239 -15.16 13.35 0.14
CA LYS A 239 -15.63 13.95 1.40
C LYS A 239 -17.15 13.81 1.57
N SER A 240 -17.91 13.90 0.47
CA SER A 240 -19.38 13.77 0.45
C SER A 240 -19.94 12.39 0.84
N LYS A 241 -19.11 11.36 1.06
CA LYS A 241 -19.61 9.99 1.23
C LYS A 241 -20.20 9.69 2.61
N PRO A 242 -21.46 9.21 2.69
CA PRO A 242 -22.24 9.16 3.93
C PRO A 242 -21.79 8.09 4.92
N LYS A 243 -20.85 7.21 4.55
CA LYS A 243 -20.27 6.19 5.44
C LYS A 243 -18.76 6.33 5.64
N LEU A 244 -18.12 7.34 5.03
CA LEU A 244 -16.68 7.48 5.04
C LEU A 244 -16.18 7.84 6.45
N LYS A 245 -15.44 6.92 7.06
CA LYS A 245 -14.87 7.04 8.40
C LYS A 245 -13.40 7.40 8.40
N ARG A 246 -12.63 6.85 7.45
CA ARG A 246 -11.18 6.96 7.45
C ARG A 246 -10.69 7.33 6.05
N MET A 247 -10.16 8.54 5.90
CA MET A 247 -9.63 9.04 4.64
C MET A 247 -8.15 9.39 4.80
N TYR A 248 -7.30 8.80 3.97
CA TYR A 248 -5.86 9.03 3.98
C TYR A 248 -5.41 9.71 2.68
N ILE A 249 -4.82 10.89 2.80
CA ILE A 249 -4.32 11.73 1.70
C ILE A 249 -2.85 12.04 1.98
N ASP A 250 -2.02 12.06 0.93
CA ASP A 250 -0.62 12.47 1.02
C ASP A 250 -0.16 13.19 -0.25
N GLY A 251 0.32 14.44 -0.10
CA GLY A 251 0.61 15.33 -1.22
C GLY A 251 1.96 15.14 -1.93
N ARG A 252 2.80 14.17 -1.54
CA ARG A 252 4.21 14.08 -1.98
C ARG A 252 4.47 13.92 -3.49
N LEU A 253 3.54 13.41 -4.29
CA LEU A 253 3.79 13.01 -5.70
C LEU A 253 3.26 13.98 -6.77
N HIS A 254 2.87 15.21 -6.42
CA HIS A 254 2.28 16.16 -7.36
C HIS A 254 3.29 16.82 -8.30
N ARG A 255 3.52 16.16 -9.45
CA ARG A 255 3.93 16.80 -10.70
C ARG A 255 3.09 16.25 -11.86
N ARG A 256 2.20 17.07 -12.43
CA ARG A 256 1.79 16.86 -13.82
C ARG A 256 2.96 17.28 -14.71
N GLN A 257 3.20 16.56 -15.80
CA GLN A 257 4.33 16.86 -16.69
C GLN A 257 4.04 18.02 -17.64
N ASP A 258 2.76 18.38 -17.79
CA ASP A 258 2.26 19.28 -18.83
C ASP A 258 1.59 20.56 -18.30
N SER A 259 1.74 20.89 -17.01
CA SER A 259 1.19 22.12 -16.41
C SER A 259 2.09 22.74 -15.34
N ASP A 260 2.39 24.05 -15.48
CA ASP A 260 3.09 24.82 -14.44
C ASP A 260 2.26 24.97 -13.15
N GLU A 261 0.93 24.92 -13.27
CA GLU A 261 0.05 24.81 -12.12
C GLU A 261 0.13 23.40 -11.51
N ILE A 262 0.62 23.34 -10.27
CA ILE A 262 0.63 22.12 -9.46
C ILE A 262 -0.70 22.06 -8.71
N ASP A 263 -1.62 21.24 -9.21
CA ASP A 263 -2.80 20.83 -8.44
C ASP A 263 -2.34 20.15 -7.14
N ARG A 264 -2.68 20.75 -6.00
CA ARG A 264 -2.38 20.25 -4.64
C ARG A 264 -3.68 20.18 -3.85
N VAL A 265 -3.69 19.39 -2.78
CA VAL A 265 -4.72 19.49 -1.74
C VAL A 265 -4.43 20.72 -0.89
N THR A 266 -5.40 21.62 -0.80
CA THR A 266 -5.37 22.90 -0.08
C THR A 266 -6.55 23.00 0.88
N ASP A 267 -6.65 24.12 1.59
CA ASP A 267 -7.85 24.46 2.36
C ASP A 267 -9.17 24.38 1.54
N ARG A 268 -9.14 24.56 0.21
CA ARG A 268 -10.36 24.55 -0.65
C ARG A 268 -10.96 23.16 -0.86
N GLY A 269 -10.17 22.09 -0.77
CA GLY A 269 -10.66 20.71 -0.91
C GLY A 269 -11.46 20.24 0.30
N ILE A 270 -11.04 20.67 1.50
CA ILE A 270 -11.69 20.32 2.77
C ILE A 270 -12.82 21.30 3.11
N ASN A 271 -12.60 22.61 2.93
CA ASN A 271 -13.43 23.65 3.53
C ASN A 271 -14.59 24.08 2.62
N THR A 272 -15.32 23.10 2.06
CA THR A 272 -16.54 23.34 1.30
C THR A 272 -17.68 23.89 2.19
N PRO A 273 -18.54 24.79 1.66
CA PRO A 273 -19.79 25.15 2.34
C PRO A 273 -20.81 24.00 2.28
N GLU A 274 -20.63 23.09 1.32
CA GLU A 274 -21.33 21.82 1.22
C GLU A 274 -20.86 20.88 2.35
N GLU A 275 -21.76 20.78 3.32
CA GLU A 275 -22.02 19.69 4.27
C GLU A 275 -20.96 19.28 5.31
N TYR A 276 -21.49 19.21 6.53
CA TYR A 276 -21.05 18.51 7.72
C TYR A 276 -20.84 17.02 7.43
N THR A 277 -19.68 16.46 7.82
CA THR A 277 -19.37 15.03 7.64
C THR A 277 -19.33 14.32 9.00
N PRO A 278 -20.49 13.94 9.56
CA PRO A 278 -20.58 13.42 10.93
C PRO A 278 -19.94 12.04 11.13
N HIS A 279 -19.51 11.37 10.06
CA HIS A 279 -19.00 10.00 10.14
C HIS A 279 -17.48 9.90 10.04
N LEU A 280 -16.76 10.98 9.74
CA LEU A 280 -15.31 10.94 9.60
C LEU A 280 -14.62 10.89 10.97
N GLU A 281 -13.99 9.75 11.25
CA GLU A 281 -13.27 9.40 12.50
C GLU A 281 -11.76 9.68 12.37
N VAL A 282 -11.18 9.50 11.18
CA VAL A 282 -9.73 9.66 10.91
C VAL A 282 -9.51 10.40 9.58
N LEU A 283 -8.68 11.45 9.61
CA LEU A 283 -8.27 12.21 8.43
C LEU A 283 -6.75 12.42 8.42
N THR A 284 -6.07 11.91 7.40
CA THR A 284 -4.64 12.18 7.16
C THR A 284 -4.49 13.11 5.97
N LEU A 285 -3.72 14.18 6.12
CA LEU A 285 -3.47 15.27 5.16
C LEU A 285 -1.96 15.57 5.08
N THR A 286 -1.11 14.54 5.10
CA THR A 286 0.34 14.75 5.16
C THR A 286 0.89 15.37 3.88
N ASN A 287 1.88 16.27 4.02
CA ASN A 287 2.56 16.92 2.89
C ASN A 287 1.59 17.69 1.95
N THR A 288 0.52 18.27 2.49
CA THR A 288 -0.50 19.04 1.76
C THR A 288 -0.42 20.54 2.10
N GLU A 289 -1.07 21.39 1.31
CA GLU A 289 -1.07 22.85 1.47
C GLU A 289 -2.11 23.37 2.49
N VAL A 290 -2.74 22.49 3.27
CA VAL A 290 -3.76 22.87 4.27
C VAL A 290 -3.17 23.71 5.39
N SER A 291 -3.96 24.62 5.95
CA SER A 291 -3.54 25.56 6.98
C SER A 291 -4.48 25.56 8.20
N ASP A 292 -4.27 26.50 9.11
CA ASP A 292 -5.15 26.77 10.25
C ASP A 292 -6.59 27.17 9.83
N VAL A 293 -6.84 27.43 8.54
CA VAL A 293 -8.21 27.56 8.00
C VAL A 293 -8.90 26.19 8.04
N THR A 294 -8.27 25.13 7.53
CA THR A 294 -8.79 23.75 7.64
C THR A 294 -8.97 23.31 9.08
N LEU A 295 -8.03 23.56 10.00
CA LEU A 295 -8.22 23.16 11.40
C LEU A 295 -9.48 23.79 12.02
N ARG A 296 -9.75 25.08 11.74
CA ARG A 296 -10.97 25.78 12.19
C ARG A 296 -12.25 25.33 11.48
N HIS A 297 -12.16 24.77 10.27
CA HIS A 297 -13.31 24.17 9.58
C HIS A 297 -13.64 22.77 10.16
N LEU A 298 -12.62 21.94 10.38
CA LEU A 298 -12.76 20.59 10.96
C LEU A 298 -13.41 20.64 12.34
N ALA A 299 -12.88 21.50 13.21
CA ALA A 299 -13.44 21.86 14.51
C ALA A 299 -14.97 22.07 14.46
N ARG A 300 -15.46 22.83 13.49
CA ARG A 300 -16.87 23.22 13.41
C ARG A 300 -17.77 22.18 12.73
N ASN A 301 -17.22 21.30 11.89
CA ASN A 301 -18.00 20.50 10.95
C ASN A 301 -17.75 18.97 11.02
N MET A 302 -16.83 18.50 11.86
CA MET A 302 -16.48 17.09 12.01
C MET A 302 -16.40 16.66 13.49
N PRO A 303 -17.51 16.64 14.24
CA PRO A 303 -17.50 16.44 15.69
C PRO A 303 -17.12 15.03 16.15
N ASN A 304 -17.20 14.03 15.26
CA ASN A 304 -16.76 12.66 15.52
C ASN A 304 -15.32 12.38 15.07
N LEU A 305 -14.57 13.41 14.63
CA LEU A 305 -13.16 13.27 14.26
C LEU A 305 -12.35 12.94 15.52
N GLN A 306 -11.80 11.73 15.55
CA GLN A 306 -10.98 11.23 16.65
C GLN A 306 -9.50 11.49 16.40
N LEU A 307 -9.09 11.50 15.13
CA LEU A 307 -7.70 11.71 14.74
C LEU A 307 -7.54 12.56 13.47
N ILE A 308 -6.57 13.48 13.52
CA ILE A 308 -6.01 14.15 12.36
C ILE A 308 -4.47 14.03 12.31
N ASP A 309 -3.92 13.85 11.12
CA ASP A 309 -2.49 13.98 10.83
C ASP A 309 -2.27 15.07 9.76
N VAL A 310 -1.45 16.08 10.08
CA VAL A 310 -1.13 17.25 9.25
C VAL A 310 0.37 17.50 9.14
N ARG A 311 1.21 16.46 9.31
CA ARG A 311 2.67 16.56 9.13
C ARG A 311 3.06 17.02 7.73
N GLY A 312 4.06 17.89 7.62
CA GLY A 312 4.54 18.47 6.37
C GLY A 312 3.57 19.47 5.71
N SER A 313 2.64 20.07 6.47
CA SER A 313 1.64 21.01 5.95
C SER A 313 1.92 22.48 6.30
N LYS A 314 0.98 23.38 5.98
CA LYS A 314 1.02 24.82 6.34
C LYS A 314 0.27 25.14 7.65
N VAL A 315 -0.05 24.12 8.44
CA VAL A 315 -0.56 24.28 9.81
C VAL A 315 0.50 24.91 10.72
N THR A 316 0.11 25.85 11.57
CA THR A 316 1.00 26.48 12.56
C THR A 316 0.81 25.90 13.96
N GLU A 317 1.84 26.00 14.81
CA GLU A 317 1.73 25.60 16.22
C GLU A 317 0.60 26.36 16.96
N PRO A 318 0.44 27.70 16.85
CA PRO A 318 -0.74 28.40 17.36
C PRO A 318 -2.07 27.84 16.86
N GLY A 319 -2.13 27.36 15.61
CA GLY A 319 -3.28 26.66 15.04
C GLY A 319 -3.58 25.33 15.75
N VAL A 320 -2.55 24.53 16.03
CA VAL A 320 -2.67 23.27 16.78
C VAL A 320 -3.05 23.51 18.25
N ILE A 321 -2.41 24.48 18.92
CA ILE A 321 -2.74 24.87 20.30
C ILE A 321 -4.22 25.28 20.40
N ARG A 322 -4.68 26.11 19.46
CA ARG A 322 -6.09 26.50 19.38
C ARG A 322 -7.00 25.30 19.16
N LEU A 323 -6.68 24.42 18.21
CA LEU A 323 -7.47 23.21 17.93
C LEU A 323 -7.56 22.30 19.15
N LYS A 324 -6.45 22.10 19.87
CA LYS A 324 -6.41 21.34 21.13
C LYS A 324 -7.21 21.99 22.26
N THR A 325 -7.28 23.32 22.29
CA THR A 325 -8.08 24.07 23.27
C THR A 325 -9.58 23.95 22.97
N GLU A 326 -9.98 24.01 21.70
CA GLU A 326 -11.39 23.83 21.29
C GLU A 326 -11.82 22.34 21.30
N PHE A 327 -10.90 21.40 21.04
CA PHE A 327 -11.14 19.95 20.90
C PHE A 327 -10.09 19.11 21.65
N PRO A 328 -10.12 19.05 23.00
CA PRO A 328 -9.08 18.40 23.80
C PRO A 328 -8.95 16.89 23.59
N LEU A 329 -10.03 16.22 23.17
CA LEU A 329 -10.04 14.77 22.87
C LEU A 329 -9.50 14.44 21.48
N LEU A 330 -9.37 15.41 20.57
CA LEU A 330 -8.88 15.17 19.21
C LEU A 330 -7.39 14.81 19.25
N ARG A 331 -7.06 13.63 18.72
CA ARG A 331 -5.67 13.20 18.54
C ARG A 331 -5.11 13.92 17.31
N VAL A 332 -4.09 14.75 17.52
CA VAL A 332 -3.42 15.50 16.45
C VAL A 332 -2.03 14.92 16.28
N VAL A 333 -1.64 14.63 15.04
CA VAL A 333 -0.26 14.38 14.65
C VAL A 333 0.19 15.51 13.71
N CYS A 334 1.32 16.11 14.05
CA CYS A 334 1.87 17.30 13.41
C CYS A 334 3.39 17.35 13.63
N ASP A 335 4.05 18.33 13.02
CA ASP A 335 5.51 18.49 13.07
C ASP A 335 6.01 19.12 14.39
N PHE A 336 5.10 19.45 15.32
CA PHE A 336 5.40 20.07 16.61
C PHE A 336 5.44 19.00 17.73
N PRO A 337 6.62 18.60 18.25
CA PRO A 337 6.73 17.41 19.10
C PRO A 337 6.00 17.46 20.44
N GLU A 338 5.71 18.67 20.96
CA GLU A 338 4.97 18.85 22.23
C GLU A 338 3.46 18.62 22.08
N TRP A 339 2.93 18.77 20.86
CA TRP A 339 1.48 18.71 20.57
C TRP A 339 1.05 17.48 19.78
N THR A 340 2.01 16.79 19.18
CA THR A 340 1.83 15.56 18.41
C THR A 340 1.57 14.37 19.35
N VAL A 341 0.56 13.54 19.06
CA VAL A 341 0.46 12.22 19.71
C VAL A 341 1.44 11.25 19.07
N ASP A 342 1.77 10.14 19.74
CA ASP A 342 2.67 9.14 19.17
C ASP A 342 2.15 8.63 17.81
N SER A 343 2.93 8.88 16.76
CA SER A 343 2.63 8.48 15.38
C SER A 343 2.69 6.96 15.16
N SER A 344 3.22 6.17 16.10
CA SER A 344 3.08 4.71 16.10
C SER A 344 1.61 4.27 16.10
N LEU A 345 0.75 5.10 16.73
CA LEU A 345 -0.70 4.93 16.77
C LEU A 345 -1.42 5.37 15.47
N ILE A 346 -0.65 5.74 14.44
CA ILE A 346 -1.05 5.89 13.04
C ILE A 346 -0.08 5.05 12.16
N SER A 347 0.08 3.77 12.53
CA SER A 347 0.72 2.82 11.62
C SER A 347 0.09 2.94 10.21
N PRO A 348 0.89 3.06 9.14
CA PRO A 348 0.35 3.10 7.79
C PRO A 348 -0.39 1.82 7.39
N ASP A 349 -0.09 0.70 8.05
CA ASP A 349 -0.29 -0.65 7.53
C ASP A 349 -0.98 -1.63 8.52
N TRP A 350 -1.32 -1.21 9.76
CA TRP A 350 -2.01 -2.06 10.77
C TRP A 350 -3.36 -2.64 10.33
N TRP A 351 -3.92 -2.15 9.23
CA TRP A 351 -5.16 -2.64 8.65
C TRP A 351 -4.96 -3.80 7.66
N ILE A 352 -3.71 -4.16 7.34
CA ILE A 352 -3.34 -5.51 6.90
C ILE A 352 -3.12 -6.35 8.17
N ASP A 353 -4.16 -6.39 9.00
CA ASP A 353 -4.23 -7.22 10.20
C ASP A 353 -3.86 -8.65 9.81
N ARG A 354 -2.89 -9.27 10.49
CA ARG A 354 -2.52 -10.70 10.33
C ARG A 354 -3.58 -11.64 10.92
N ASP A 355 -4.77 -11.09 11.10
CA ASP A 355 -5.60 -11.30 12.28
C ASP A 355 -7.08 -11.29 11.88
N PHE A 356 -7.53 -10.36 11.04
CA PHE A 356 -8.93 -10.35 10.57
C PHE A 356 -9.29 -11.54 9.65
N ILE A 357 -8.28 -12.30 9.22
CA ILE A 357 -8.42 -13.51 8.40
C ILE A 357 -8.24 -14.79 9.25
N PHE A 358 -7.70 -14.69 10.48
CA PHE A 358 -7.24 -15.84 11.28
C PHE A 358 -7.63 -15.84 12.78
N GLN A 359 -8.02 -14.72 13.39
CA GLN A 359 -8.15 -14.63 14.87
C GLN A 359 -9.33 -15.41 15.47
N ASP A 360 -10.45 -15.59 14.75
CA ASP A 360 -11.65 -16.16 15.37
C ASP A 360 -11.56 -17.67 15.67
N ASP A 361 -10.72 -18.43 14.95
CA ASP A 361 -10.48 -19.86 15.22
C ASP A 361 -9.28 -20.11 16.18
N VAL A 362 -8.39 -19.14 16.39
CA VAL A 362 -7.16 -19.30 17.21
C VAL A 362 -7.40 -19.05 18.72
N LYS A 363 -8.64 -19.22 19.19
CA LYS A 363 -8.95 -19.38 20.64
C LYS A 363 -8.57 -20.77 21.16
N ARG A 364 -7.31 -21.18 20.96
CA ARG A 364 -6.69 -22.39 21.55
C ARG A 364 -5.57 -22.04 22.52
N HIS A 365 -6.01 -21.54 23.68
CA HIS A 365 -5.26 -21.26 24.92
C HIS A 365 -4.29 -20.08 24.93
N PRO A 366 -4.25 -19.29 26.02
CA PRO A 366 -3.40 -18.11 26.14
C PRO A 366 -2.02 -18.43 26.76
N SER A 367 -1.01 -17.62 26.45
CA SER A 367 0.19 -17.49 27.29
C SER A 367 0.77 -16.07 27.31
N SER A 368 0.83 -15.51 28.52
CA SER A 368 1.71 -14.41 28.99
C SER A 368 2.01 -13.19 28.08
N VAL A 369 1.42 -12.06 28.48
CA VAL A 369 1.88 -10.69 28.21
C VAL A 369 3.35 -10.47 28.64
N SER A 370 4.18 -9.84 27.79
CA SER A 370 5.26 -8.95 28.24
C SER A 370 5.78 -7.98 27.15
N THR A 371 5.29 -6.73 27.22
CA THR A 371 5.99 -5.45 26.93
C THR A 371 7.37 -5.42 26.24
N SER A 372 7.38 -4.88 25.01
CA SER A 372 8.12 -3.66 24.57
C SER A 372 9.66 -3.62 24.37
N ARG A 373 10.01 -3.00 23.22
CA ARG A 373 11.19 -2.14 22.89
C ARG A 373 12.51 -2.72 22.34
N ASP A 374 12.68 -2.43 21.04
CA ASP A 374 13.75 -1.61 20.41
C ASP A 374 15.10 -2.20 19.91
N THR A 375 15.31 -1.93 18.61
CA THR A 375 16.56 -1.56 17.91
C THR A 375 17.77 -2.51 17.84
N THR A 376 17.84 -3.24 16.72
CA THR A 376 18.96 -3.22 15.75
C THR A 376 20.42 -3.18 16.27
N VAL A 377 21.05 -4.36 16.36
CA VAL A 377 22.50 -4.56 16.08
C VAL A 377 22.67 -5.95 15.41
N GLU A 378 23.65 -6.09 14.51
CA GLU A 378 24.05 -7.40 13.95
C GLU A 378 24.65 -8.35 15.01
N PRO A 379 24.60 -9.69 14.81
CA PRO A 379 24.75 -10.64 15.91
C PRO A 379 26.20 -10.89 16.32
N PRO A 380 26.57 -10.71 17.60
CA PRO A 380 27.76 -11.33 18.15
C PRO A 380 27.50 -12.83 18.28
N ARG A 381 28.19 -13.65 17.48
CA ARG A 381 28.33 -15.08 17.80
C ARG A 381 29.03 -15.20 19.15
N HIS A 382 28.44 -15.94 20.07
CA HIS A 382 29.02 -16.93 21.01
C HIS A 382 28.02 -17.22 22.16
N GLU A 383 26.76 -17.49 21.82
CA GLU A 383 25.89 -18.24 22.74
C GLU A 383 26.06 -19.74 22.49
N ARG A 384 26.16 -20.52 23.56
CA ARG A 384 26.14 -21.98 23.49
C ARG A 384 25.12 -22.53 24.47
N ILE A 385 24.31 -23.47 23.99
CA ILE A 385 23.35 -24.22 24.80
C ILE A 385 24.03 -25.54 25.16
N GLU A 386 24.23 -25.78 26.45
CA GLU A 386 24.75 -27.03 26.97
C GLU A 386 23.59 -27.94 27.39
N ILE A 387 23.62 -29.18 26.92
CA ILE A 387 22.60 -30.18 27.21
C ILE A 387 23.02 -30.92 28.48
N ILE A 388 22.34 -30.65 29.60
CA ILE A 388 22.55 -31.36 30.85
C ILE A 388 21.51 -32.48 30.95
N ASP A 389 21.96 -33.71 30.79
CA ASP A 389 21.17 -34.90 31.12
C ASP A 389 20.97 -34.95 32.65
N VAL A 390 19.73 -35.12 33.09
CA VAL A 390 19.34 -35.23 34.50
C VAL A 390 18.58 -36.52 34.79
N GLY A 391 18.59 -37.48 33.85
CA GLY A 391 18.01 -38.80 34.00
C GLY A 391 17.00 -39.16 32.90
N PRO A 392 16.57 -40.44 32.85
CA PRO A 392 15.77 -40.98 31.75
C PRO A 392 14.45 -40.22 31.57
N GLY A 393 14.36 -39.48 30.46
CA GLY A 393 13.16 -38.72 30.05
C GLY A 393 13.17 -37.23 30.39
N MET A 394 14.21 -36.69 31.05
CA MET A 394 14.31 -35.25 31.32
C MET A 394 15.66 -34.66 30.90
N VAL A 395 15.60 -33.64 30.04
CA VAL A 395 16.77 -32.86 29.58
C VAL A 395 16.66 -31.44 30.12
N ARG A 396 17.74 -30.92 30.72
CA ARG A 396 17.80 -29.53 31.19
C ARG A 396 18.81 -28.73 30.37
N LEU A 397 18.31 -27.82 29.55
CA LEU A 397 19.15 -26.93 28.74
C LEU A 397 19.71 -25.79 29.59
N ARG A 398 21.04 -25.58 29.53
CA ARG A 398 21.73 -24.45 30.16
C ARG A 398 22.24 -23.49 29.08
N ARG A 399 21.73 -22.26 29.08
CA ARG A 399 22.27 -21.16 28.25
C ARG A 399 23.53 -20.62 28.90
N ILE A 400 24.65 -20.62 28.18
CA ILE A 400 25.90 -19.99 28.60
C ILE A 400 26.15 -18.79 27.69
N ILE A 401 26.54 -17.67 28.30
CA ILE A 401 26.81 -16.38 27.64
C ILE A 401 28.19 -15.93 28.13
N ASP A 402 29.19 -16.06 27.26
CA ASP A 402 30.55 -15.59 27.58
C ASP A 402 30.60 -14.07 27.54
N ARG A 403 31.04 -13.44 28.64
CA ARG A 403 31.24 -11.99 28.69
C ARG A 403 32.59 -11.61 28.08
N PRO A 404 32.65 -10.66 27.12
CA PRO A 404 33.92 -10.19 26.59
C PRO A 404 34.74 -9.49 27.68
N PHE A 405 36.04 -9.80 27.72
CA PHE A 405 36.99 -9.23 28.67
C PHE A 405 37.59 -7.95 28.08
N PHE A 406 37.22 -6.78 28.60
CA PHE A 406 37.75 -5.49 28.15
C PHE A 406 39.04 -5.14 28.90
N PRO A 407 40.18 -4.93 28.23
CA PRO A 407 41.36 -4.35 28.85
C PRO A 407 41.15 -2.85 29.14
N LEU A 408 41.80 -2.34 30.18
CA LEU A 408 41.73 -0.91 30.53
C LEU A 408 42.50 -0.05 29.50
N PRO A 409 42.07 1.19 29.24
CA PRO A 409 42.72 2.08 28.28
C PRO A 409 44.07 2.59 28.79
N VAL A 410 45.05 2.66 27.88
CA VAL A 410 46.37 3.26 28.12
C VAL A 410 46.28 4.79 27.92
N PRO A 411 46.96 5.63 28.72
CA PRO A 411 46.98 7.08 28.51
C PRO A 411 47.59 7.49 27.17
N PRO A 412 47.15 8.60 26.55
CA PRO A 412 47.68 9.06 25.27
C PRO A 412 49.10 9.64 25.40
N GLU A 413 49.97 9.27 24.48
CA GLU A 413 51.35 9.76 24.38
C GLU A 413 51.41 11.09 23.61
N VAL A 414 52.26 12.03 24.04
CA VAL A 414 52.32 13.40 23.48
C VAL A 414 53.38 13.50 22.38
N VAL A 415 52.96 13.78 21.15
CA VAL A 415 53.82 13.95 19.97
C VAL A 415 53.44 15.28 19.26
N PRO A 416 54.42 16.11 18.83
CA PRO A 416 54.17 17.54 18.53
C PRO A 416 53.58 17.85 17.14
N GLN A 417 52.96 19.03 17.03
CA GLN A 417 52.36 19.55 15.80
C GLN A 417 53.41 19.99 14.74
N PRO A 418 53.23 19.64 13.45
CA PRO A 418 53.89 20.29 12.32
C PRO A 418 53.10 21.51 11.82
N ALA A 419 53.80 22.45 11.17
CA ALA A 419 53.33 23.81 10.88
C ALA A 419 52.09 23.93 9.96
N SER A 420 51.31 24.99 10.22
CA SER A 420 50.14 25.41 9.44
C SER A 420 50.46 25.72 7.97
N ARG A 421 49.65 25.21 7.05
CA ARG A 421 49.55 25.72 5.66
C ARG A 421 48.28 26.53 5.49
N GLN A 422 48.38 27.68 4.83
CA GLN A 422 47.26 28.58 4.56
C GLN A 422 46.35 28.02 3.44
N PRO A 423 45.04 28.35 3.43
CA PRO A 423 44.16 28.04 2.30
C PRO A 423 44.55 28.86 1.05
N PRO A 424 44.29 28.35 -0.17
CA PRO A 424 44.62 29.05 -1.40
C PRO A 424 43.76 30.31 -1.60
N GLN A 425 44.37 31.38 -2.12
CA GLN A 425 43.68 32.63 -2.45
C GLN A 425 42.88 32.49 -3.76
N LEU A 426 41.71 33.13 -3.83
CA LEU A 426 41.02 33.33 -5.10
C LEU A 426 41.83 34.28 -5.98
N GLN A 427 42.07 33.90 -7.24
CA GLN A 427 42.62 34.80 -8.24
C GLN A 427 41.50 35.61 -8.91
N SER A 428 41.69 36.93 -8.99
CA SER A 428 40.82 37.85 -9.71
C SER A 428 41.06 37.78 -11.22
N PRO A 429 40.02 37.84 -12.08
CA PRO A 429 40.21 38.13 -13.50
C PRO A 429 40.77 39.55 -13.69
N ARG A 430 41.42 39.80 -14.83
CA ARG A 430 41.88 41.13 -15.26
C ARG A 430 41.08 41.64 -16.48
N PRO A 431 41.10 42.96 -16.76
CA PRO A 431 40.05 43.61 -17.55
C PRO A 431 40.43 43.88 -19.01
N GLU A 432 39.39 44.03 -19.84
CA GLU A 432 39.25 44.80 -21.09
C GLU A 432 37.86 44.37 -21.65
N ASP A 433 36.93 45.22 -22.10
CA ASP A 433 36.97 46.68 -22.33
C ASP A 433 35.67 47.39 -21.86
N GLN A 434 35.67 48.72 -21.93
CA GLN A 434 34.54 49.59 -21.54
C GLN A 434 33.61 49.90 -22.72
N GLU A 435 32.29 50.08 -22.47
CA GLU A 435 31.61 51.37 -22.67
C GLU A 435 30.17 51.39 -22.11
N LEU A 436 29.54 52.57 -22.09
CA LEU A 436 28.27 52.88 -21.41
C LEU A 436 27.09 53.06 -22.39
N PRO A 437 25.82 52.95 -21.92
CA PRO A 437 24.67 52.74 -22.81
C PRO A 437 24.11 54.01 -23.46
N ARG A 438 23.36 53.84 -24.56
CA ARG A 438 22.44 54.84 -25.10
C ARG A 438 21.08 54.25 -25.52
N SER A 439 20.08 55.11 -25.46
CA SER A 439 18.65 54.85 -25.67
C SER A 439 18.27 54.74 -27.16
N PRO A 440 17.04 54.32 -27.52
CA PRO A 440 16.69 53.91 -28.89
C PRO A 440 16.22 55.06 -29.79
N GLU A 441 16.33 54.91 -31.12
CA GLU A 441 15.29 55.40 -32.04
C GLU A 441 15.36 54.85 -33.48
N SER A 442 14.19 54.40 -33.98
CA SER A 442 13.62 54.72 -35.30
C SER A 442 13.95 53.93 -36.60
N LEU A 443 12.96 54.02 -37.52
CA LEU A 443 12.98 53.89 -39.01
C LEU A 443 12.93 52.52 -39.73
N ARG A 444 11.72 52.19 -40.24
CA ARG A 444 11.35 51.93 -41.67
C ARG A 444 11.96 50.69 -42.41
N SER A 445 11.31 50.06 -43.40
CA SER A 445 9.96 50.19 -44.01
C SER A 445 9.58 48.94 -44.86
N SER A 446 8.29 48.55 -44.89
CA SER A 446 7.33 48.63 -46.03
C SER A 446 7.12 47.41 -46.95
N SER A 447 5.94 46.79 -46.83
CA SER A 447 5.12 46.20 -47.92
C SER A 447 3.75 45.77 -47.32
N SER A 448 2.65 46.50 -47.53
CA SER A 448 1.68 46.35 -48.64
C SER A 448 1.14 44.91 -48.80
N GLY A 449 -0.15 44.63 -48.60
CA GLY A 449 -1.25 45.49 -48.14
C GLY A 449 -2.60 44.77 -48.13
N SER A 450 -3.64 45.39 -47.57
CA SER A 450 -4.99 44.82 -47.46
C SER A 450 -6.07 45.90 -47.54
N SER A 451 -7.03 45.75 -48.46
CA SER A 451 -8.16 46.67 -48.61
C SER A 451 -9.47 46.00 -48.21
N SER A 452 -10.21 46.63 -47.29
CA SER A 452 -11.65 46.41 -47.02
C SER A 452 -12.50 47.28 -47.99
N PRO A 453 -13.86 47.30 -47.96
CA PRO A 453 -14.84 46.57 -47.14
C PRO A 453 -15.80 45.74 -48.07
N SER A 454 -17.12 45.55 -47.92
CA SER A 454 -18.18 46.00 -46.98
C SER A 454 -19.46 45.14 -47.12
N GLN A 455 -20.14 44.91 -45.97
CA GLN A 455 -21.60 44.76 -45.79
C GLN A 455 -22.38 43.58 -46.43
N LEU A 456 -23.41 43.13 -45.68
CA LEU A 456 -24.80 42.74 -46.05
C LEU A 456 -25.03 41.96 -47.37
N ASP A 457 -25.84 40.91 -47.41
CA ASP A 457 -27.22 40.91 -46.90
C ASP A 457 -27.83 39.51 -46.61
N ASN A 458 -29.08 39.49 -46.12
CA ASN A 458 -29.90 38.27 -45.95
C ASN A 458 -30.38 37.65 -47.28
N ILE A 459 -30.74 36.35 -47.25
CA ILE A 459 -32.03 35.82 -47.75
C ILE A 459 -32.22 34.35 -47.36
N GLN A 460 -33.47 33.97 -47.03
CA GLN A 460 -33.88 32.59 -46.73
C GLN A 460 -34.43 31.88 -47.98
N ASN A 461 -34.27 30.56 -48.08
CA ASN A 461 -35.41 29.64 -48.30
C ASN A 461 -35.03 28.15 -48.20
N PRO A 462 -35.82 27.30 -47.52
CA PRO A 462 -35.76 25.85 -47.64
C PRO A 462 -36.60 25.33 -48.83
N LYS A 463 -36.33 24.09 -49.27
CA LYS A 463 -37.22 23.33 -50.18
C LYS A 463 -37.23 21.83 -49.86
N GLU A 464 -38.32 21.43 -49.20
CA GLU A 464 -38.99 20.14 -49.38
C GLU A 464 -40.17 20.35 -50.39
N PRO A 465 -40.94 19.34 -50.86
CA PRO A 465 -41.21 18.03 -50.23
C PRO A 465 -41.26 16.79 -51.15
N SER A 466 -41.32 15.61 -50.53
CA SER A 466 -42.06 14.41 -50.98
C SER A 466 -41.93 13.29 -49.91
N VAL A 467 -42.96 12.55 -49.51
CA VAL A 467 -44.44 12.63 -49.70
C VAL A 467 -45.10 12.26 -48.36
#